data_AF-A0A9D5SIJ6-F1
#
_entry.id   AF-A0A9D5SIJ6-F1
#
_cell.length_a   1.000
_cell.length_b   1.000
_cell.length_c   1.000
_cell.angle_alpha   90.00
_cell.angle_beta   90.00
_cell.angle_gamma   90.00
#
_symmetry.space_group_name_H-M   'P 1'
#
loop_
_entity.id
_entity.type
_entity.pdbx_description
1 polymer ?
#
loop_
_entity_poly.entity_id
_entity_poly.type
_entity_poly.pdbx_seq_one_letter_code
_entity_poly.pdbx_strand_id
1 'polypeptide(L)'
;MGYKMSIFSRNFTGVIDDNMLIYHQKGIETEQAPHYTIKNFDFNPETRISHIEFLETKKYRRIERYVTRYGVRHPIYSNWISKTKSIKKTIKLTNEKLENLKSEPYPICDFCYEIVSRLDSDEFYPSWYIYERIKDEEKAEIDKAHKKFEGKVYEENEILKKYITEINDFNARSALDLLEKDELGNELEGINQSLQKAENKRHIVLFSFLTIGIYLLFHSNLYISKLNEKKLAILGSLNEVEALLEKNKMRIVALSEKVNQSKETIKRIELEKETCIDEIKKRYEAKIQAIEGLPITFEEKHVFIPLKTLVGLKYEKIKGCYVIRNTENGKCYAGQSKDVINRICRQHFNGTKVKNIIFAEDYYNSTLENKDDLFEVRIIPLSTKDELDRVEMELIEEYDSFQNGYNQTKGNS
;
A
#
# COMPACT_ATOMS: atom_id res chain seq x y z
N MET A 1 47.96 -16.73 -8.06
CA MET A 1 48.53 -17.64 -7.05
C MET A 1 47.43 -18.00 -6.08
N GLY A 2 46.76 -19.15 -6.28
CA GLY A 2 45.61 -19.57 -5.48
C GLY A 2 46.05 -20.51 -4.35
N TYR A 3 45.82 -20.09 -3.09
CA TYR A 3 45.99 -20.96 -1.94
C TYR A 3 44.79 -21.92 -1.86
N LYS A 4 45.01 -23.19 -2.24
CA LYS A 4 44.14 -24.31 -1.88
C LYS A 4 44.31 -24.59 -0.38
N MET A 5 43.42 -24.06 0.45
CA MET A 5 43.24 -24.59 1.81
C MET A 5 42.58 -25.97 1.71
N SER A 6 43.38 -27.01 1.93
CA SER A 6 42.88 -28.34 2.26
C SER A 6 42.37 -28.31 3.70
N ILE A 7 41.07 -28.14 3.88
CA ILE A 7 40.41 -28.36 5.17
C ILE A 7 40.22 -29.87 5.29
N PHE A 8 41.08 -30.52 6.07
CA PHE A 8 40.83 -31.86 6.59
C PHE A 8 39.60 -31.81 7.49
N SER A 9 38.44 -32.20 6.97
CA SER A 9 37.28 -32.52 7.79
C SER A 9 37.57 -33.81 8.56
N ARG A 10 38.13 -33.70 9.77
CA ARG A 10 38.07 -34.80 10.74
C ARG A 10 36.58 -35.05 11.01
N ASN A 11 36.09 -36.22 10.60
CA ASN A 11 34.82 -36.76 11.02
C ASN A 11 34.87 -36.95 12.55
N PHE A 12 34.58 -35.89 13.30
CA PHE A 12 34.10 -36.02 14.67
C PHE A 12 32.72 -36.66 14.56
N THR A 13 32.67 -37.99 14.58
CA THR A 13 31.52 -38.73 15.07
C THR A 13 31.44 -38.47 16.58
N GLY A 14 31.15 -37.21 16.93
CA GLY A 14 30.78 -36.87 18.29
C GLY A 14 29.52 -37.66 18.58
N VAL A 15 29.63 -38.63 19.48
CA VAL A 15 28.47 -39.21 20.14
C VAL A 15 27.76 -38.02 20.78
N ILE A 16 26.74 -37.49 20.10
CA ILE A 16 25.89 -36.45 20.64
C ILE A 16 25.36 -37.04 21.94
N ASP A 17 25.67 -36.41 23.07
CA ASP A 17 25.26 -36.87 24.39
C ASP A 17 23.73 -37.08 24.36
N ASP A 18 23.28 -38.31 24.61
CA ASP A 18 21.85 -38.65 24.66
C ASP A 18 21.11 -37.74 25.65
N ASN A 19 21.81 -37.15 26.63
CA ASN A 19 21.26 -36.16 27.55
C ASN A 19 20.88 -34.84 26.87
N MET A 20 21.69 -34.36 25.93
CA MET A 20 21.39 -33.17 25.11
C MET A 20 20.19 -33.46 24.21
N LEU A 21 20.14 -34.63 23.57
CA LEU A 21 19.03 -35.02 22.71
C LEU A 21 17.71 -35.11 23.48
N ILE A 22 17.68 -35.75 24.65
CA ILE A 22 16.47 -35.84 25.48
C ILE A 22 16.02 -34.45 25.96
N TYR A 23 16.96 -33.58 26.35
CA TYR A 23 16.64 -32.23 26.82
C TYR A 23 16.04 -31.36 25.72
N HIS A 24 16.63 -31.36 24.52
CA HIS A 24 16.10 -30.64 23.37
C HIS A 24 14.75 -31.19 22.87
N GLN A 25 14.41 -32.43 23.23
CA GLN A 25 13.17 -33.08 22.78
C GLN A 25 12.00 -33.04 23.76
N LYS A 26 12.19 -32.44 24.94
CA LYS A 26 11.12 -32.29 25.94
C LYS A 26 10.10 -31.25 25.47
N GLY A 27 8.84 -31.66 25.31
CA GLY A 27 7.76 -30.79 24.82
C GLY A 27 7.71 -30.64 23.30
N ILE A 28 8.44 -31.48 22.55
CA ILE A 28 8.40 -31.43 21.09
C ILE A 28 7.04 -31.87 20.55
N GLU A 29 6.45 -31.01 19.74
CA GLU A 29 5.30 -31.32 18.90
C GLU A 29 5.63 -32.48 17.95
N THR A 30 4.80 -33.50 17.98
CA THR A 30 4.92 -34.69 17.12
C THR A 30 4.25 -34.49 15.77
N GLU A 31 3.31 -33.55 15.68
CA GLU A 31 2.57 -33.19 14.47
C GLU A 31 2.37 -31.67 14.42
N GLN A 32 2.54 -31.08 13.23
CA GLN A 32 2.17 -29.69 12.98
C GLN A 32 0.74 -29.61 12.41
N ALA A 33 0.11 -28.45 12.58
CA ALA A 33 -1.14 -28.14 11.91
C ALA A 33 -0.99 -28.33 10.38
N PRO A 34 -1.98 -28.92 9.70
CA PRO A 34 -1.93 -29.13 8.27
C PRO A 34 -1.90 -27.78 7.53
N HIS A 35 -1.03 -27.67 6.53
CA HIS A 35 -0.96 -26.51 5.65
C HIS A 35 -1.64 -26.84 4.31
N TYR A 36 -2.44 -25.92 3.79
CA TYR A 36 -3.21 -26.13 2.56
C TYR A 36 -2.74 -25.16 1.49
N THR A 37 -2.91 -25.54 0.23
CA THR A 37 -2.70 -24.68 -0.95
C THR A 37 -3.71 -25.07 -2.03
N ILE A 38 -4.12 -24.13 -2.89
CA ILE A 38 -4.94 -24.46 -4.07
C ILE A 38 -4.02 -24.98 -5.18
N LYS A 39 -4.16 -26.26 -5.50
CA LYS A 39 -3.43 -26.91 -6.60
C LYS A 39 -4.13 -26.69 -7.94
N ASN A 40 -5.45 -26.80 -7.97
CA ASN A 40 -6.25 -26.57 -9.18
C ASN A 40 -7.56 -25.86 -8.84
N PHE A 41 -8.00 -24.99 -9.75
CA PHE A 41 -9.28 -24.28 -9.67
C PHE A 41 -9.86 -24.21 -11.08
N ASP A 42 -11.07 -24.75 -11.23
CA ASP A 42 -11.84 -24.73 -12.48
C ASP A 42 -13.23 -24.19 -12.15
N PHE A 43 -13.67 -23.14 -12.85
CA PHE A 43 -14.96 -22.51 -12.66
C PHE A 43 -15.69 -22.39 -13.98
N ASN A 44 -16.92 -22.89 -13.99
CA ASN A 44 -17.79 -22.77 -15.14
C ASN A 44 -18.81 -21.63 -14.92
N PRO A 45 -18.72 -20.49 -15.64
CA PRO A 45 -19.59 -19.34 -15.43
C PRO A 45 -21.07 -19.63 -15.74
N GLU A 46 -21.34 -20.47 -16.73
CA GLU A 46 -22.70 -20.82 -17.17
C GLU A 46 -23.48 -21.66 -16.15
N THR A 47 -22.79 -22.48 -15.37
CA THR A 47 -23.42 -23.38 -14.38
C THR A 47 -23.16 -22.95 -12.94
N ARG A 48 -22.19 -22.05 -12.75
CA ARG A 48 -21.62 -21.62 -11.48
C ARG A 48 -20.98 -22.75 -10.67
N ILE A 49 -20.67 -23.88 -11.29
CA ILE A 49 -20.01 -24.99 -10.61
C ILE A 49 -18.50 -24.74 -10.64
N SER A 50 -17.87 -24.87 -9.47
CA SER A 50 -16.43 -24.81 -9.30
C SER A 50 -15.89 -26.13 -8.79
N HIS A 51 -14.82 -26.61 -9.40
CA HIS A 51 -14.02 -27.73 -8.94
C HIS A 51 -12.71 -27.21 -8.37
N ILE A 52 -12.48 -27.45 -7.07
CA ILE A 52 -11.31 -26.97 -6.34
C ILE A 52 -10.53 -28.17 -5.82
N GLU A 53 -9.24 -28.24 -6.18
CA GLU A 53 -8.31 -29.24 -5.65
C GLU A 53 -7.35 -28.56 -4.67
N PHE A 54 -7.50 -28.90 -3.38
CA PHE A 54 -6.57 -28.48 -2.33
C PHE A 54 -5.47 -29.53 -2.14
N LEU A 55 -4.25 -29.07 -1.90
CA LEU A 55 -3.14 -29.91 -1.47
C LEU A 55 -2.90 -29.68 0.03
N GLU A 56 -3.31 -30.64 0.86
CA GLU A 56 -3.02 -30.67 2.28
C GLU A 56 -1.60 -31.24 2.50
N THR A 57 -0.75 -30.51 3.21
CA THR A 57 0.59 -30.93 3.63
C THR A 57 0.64 -31.03 5.14
N LYS A 58 0.75 -32.25 5.67
CA LYS A 58 0.90 -32.52 7.10
C LYS A 58 2.36 -32.88 7.40
N LYS A 59 2.97 -32.18 8.35
CA LYS A 59 4.31 -32.49 8.86
C LYS A 59 4.19 -33.23 10.19
N TYR A 60 4.89 -34.34 10.31
CA TYR A 60 4.91 -35.17 11.51
C TYR A 60 6.29 -35.76 11.75
N ARG A 61 6.56 -36.17 12.98
CA ARG A 61 7.77 -36.89 13.35
C ARG A 61 7.42 -38.31 13.79
N ARG A 62 8.27 -39.28 13.47
CA ARG A 62 8.14 -40.65 13.95
C ARG A 62 9.14 -40.88 15.07
N ILE A 63 8.84 -41.81 15.97
CA ILE A 63 9.81 -42.27 16.95
C ILE A 63 10.82 -43.15 16.20
N GLU A 64 12.08 -42.75 16.16
CA GLU A 64 13.15 -43.55 15.56
C GLU A 64 13.66 -44.61 16.52
N ARG A 65 13.82 -44.22 17.79
CA ARG A 65 14.30 -45.11 18.85
C ARG A 65 13.88 -44.62 20.23
N TYR A 66 14.00 -45.48 21.23
CA TYR A 66 13.85 -45.12 22.64
C TYR A 66 15.20 -45.14 23.33
N VAL A 67 15.47 -44.14 24.17
CA VAL A 67 16.62 -44.10 25.06
C VAL A 67 16.13 -44.26 26.49
N THR A 68 16.63 -45.26 27.22
CA THR A 68 16.24 -45.50 28.62
C THR A 68 17.21 -44.79 29.56
N ARG A 69 16.71 -43.93 30.45
CA ARG A 69 17.52 -43.22 31.44
C ARG A 69 16.84 -43.23 32.79
N TYR A 70 17.56 -43.60 33.85
CA TYR A 70 17.03 -43.75 35.21
C TYR A 70 15.74 -44.60 35.29
N GLY A 71 15.65 -45.64 34.46
CA GLY A 71 14.46 -46.51 34.38
C GLY A 71 13.28 -45.95 33.56
N VAL A 72 13.40 -44.75 32.97
CA VAL A 72 12.37 -44.12 32.15
C VAL A 72 12.75 -44.16 30.67
N ARG A 73 11.83 -44.57 29.79
CA ARG A 73 12.04 -44.57 28.32
C ARG A 73 11.66 -43.22 27.74
N HIS A 74 12.61 -42.58 27.07
CA HIS A 74 12.42 -41.33 26.34
C HIS A 74 12.39 -41.60 24.82
N PRO A 75 11.33 -41.21 24.09
CA PRO A 75 11.32 -41.34 22.63
C PRO A 75 12.28 -40.32 22.01
N ILE A 76 13.05 -40.76 21.01
CA ILE A 76 13.83 -39.91 20.13
C ILE A 76 13.10 -39.80 18.79
N TYR A 77 12.67 -38.59 18.46
CA TYR A 77 11.90 -38.32 17.25
C TYR A 77 12.80 -38.04 16.04
N SER A 78 12.32 -38.45 14.86
CA SER A 78 12.93 -38.16 13.56
C SER A 78 12.91 -36.67 13.21
N ASN A 79 13.62 -36.32 12.14
CA ASN A 79 13.35 -35.08 11.41
C ASN A 79 11.88 -35.02 10.92
N TRP A 80 11.39 -33.81 10.61
CA TRP A 80 10.05 -33.62 10.08
C TRP A 80 9.87 -34.36 8.75
N ILE A 81 8.88 -35.25 8.70
CA ILE A 81 8.45 -35.95 7.49
C ILE A 81 7.18 -35.26 7.00
N SER A 82 7.13 -34.93 5.71
CA SER A 82 5.94 -34.33 5.09
C SER A 82 5.12 -35.41 4.39
N LYS A 83 3.81 -35.40 4.61
CA LYS A 83 2.85 -36.21 3.86
C LYS A 83 1.84 -35.28 3.21
N THR A 84 1.63 -35.45 1.91
CA THR A 84 0.67 -34.66 1.15
C THR A 84 -0.58 -35.47 0.83
N LYS A 85 -1.74 -34.82 0.82
CA LYS A 85 -3.03 -35.40 0.43
C LYS A 85 -3.78 -34.41 -0.46
N SER A 86 -4.28 -34.89 -1.59
CA SER A 86 -5.17 -34.10 -2.45
C SER A 86 -6.62 -34.21 -1.97
N ILE A 87 -7.30 -33.07 -1.84
CA ILE A 87 -8.69 -32.97 -1.43
C ILE A 87 -9.45 -32.24 -2.54
N LYS A 88 -10.36 -32.95 -3.20
CA LYS A 88 -11.22 -32.39 -4.23
C LYS A 88 -12.54 -31.93 -3.61
N LYS A 89 -12.95 -30.71 -3.93
CA LYS A 89 -14.24 -30.11 -3.53
C LYS A 89 -14.96 -29.62 -4.78
N THR A 90 -16.27 -29.83 -4.80
CA THR A 90 -17.14 -29.24 -5.81
C THR A 90 -18.13 -28.34 -5.09
N ILE A 91 -18.19 -27.07 -5.47
CA ILE A 91 -19.10 -26.08 -4.88
C ILE A 91 -19.83 -25.33 -5.99
N LYS A 92 -21.07 -24.92 -5.73
CA LYS A 92 -21.78 -24.02 -6.65
C LYS A 92 -21.65 -22.59 -6.12
N LEU A 93 -20.90 -21.75 -6.81
CA LEU A 93 -20.66 -20.35 -6.49
C LEU A 93 -21.81 -19.46 -7.02
N THR A 94 -22.98 -19.57 -6.39
CA THR A 94 -24.06 -18.58 -6.59
C THR A 94 -23.64 -17.21 -6.03
N ASN A 95 -24.37 -16.17 -6.38
CA ASN A 95 -24.11 -14.80 -5.89
C ASN A 95 -24.15 -14.77 -4.35
N GLU A 96 -25.16 -15.41 -3.73
CA GLU A 96 -25.24 -15.59 -2.28
C GLU A 96 -23.99 -16.29 -1.71
N LYS A 97 -23.48 -17.31 -2.41
CA LYS A 97 -22.33 -18.09 -1.95
C LYS A 97 -21.02 -17.31 -2.09
N LEU A 98 -20.88 -16.49 -3.14
CA LEU A 98 -19.74 -15.60 -3.34
C LEU A 98 -19.71 -14.50 -2.28
N GLU A 99 -20.85 -13.88 -2.00
CA GLU A 99 -20.97 -12.87 -0.94
C GLU A 99 -20.67 -13.45 0.45
N ASN A 100 -21.06 -14.71 0.69
CA ASN A 100 -20.84 -15.39 1.97
C ASN A 100 -19.63 -16.33 1.98
N LEU A 101 -18.70 -16.21 1.01
CA LEU A 101 -17.61 -17.18 0.84
C LEU A 101 -16.65 -17.21 2.05
N LYS A 102 -16.51 -16.07 2.76
CA LYS A 102 -15.74 -15.95 4.01
C LYS A 102 -16.31 -16.84 5.14
N SER A 103 -17.59 -17.20 5.07
CA SER A 103 -18.28 -18.02 6.07
C SER A 103 -18.26 -19.52 5.74
N GLU A 104 -17.65 -19.93 4.62
CA GLU A 104 -17.60 -21.33 4.24
C GLU A 104 -16.74 -22.18 5.19
N PRO A 105 -16.98 -23.50 5.28
CA PRO A 105 -16.12 -24.38 6.02
C PRO A 105 -14.69 -24.39 5.47
N TYR A 106 -13.75 -24.52 6.39
CA TYR A 106 -12.36 -24.80 6.07
C TYR A 106 -12.21 -25.99 5.10
N PRO A 107 -11.32 -25.91 4.08
CA PRO A 107 -10.34 -24.84 3.83
C PRO A 107 -10.86 -23.68 2.97
N ILE A 108 -12.11 -23.67 2.50
CA ILE A 108 -12.57 -22.71 1.48
C ILE A 108 -12.51 -21.26 1.99
N CYS A 109 -12.90 -20.99 3.24
CA CYS A 109 -12.84 -19.65 3.83
C CYS A 109 -11.44 -19.03 3.78
N ASP A 110 -10.40 -19.81 4.03
CA ASP A 110 -9.02 -19.32 4.09
C ASP A 110 -8.47 -18.96 2.70
N PHE A 111 -9.04 -19.55 1.65
CA PHE A 111 -8.68 -19.29 0.27
C PHE A 111 -9.73 -18.47 -0.48
N CYS A 112 -10.68 -17.83 0.21
CA CYS A 112 -11.77 -17.10 -0.45
C CYS A 112 -11.25 -16.02 -1.41
N TYR A 113 -10.22 -15.27 -1.02
CA TYR A 113 -9.60 -14.24 -1.87
C TYR A 113 -8.95 -14.84 -3.11
N GLU A 114 -8.19 -15.94 -2.94
CA GLU A 114 -7.53 -16.63 -4.05
C GLU A 114 -8.55 -17.22 -5.03
N ILE A 115 -9.63 -17.82 -4.51
CA ILE A 115 -10.74 -18.35 -5.31
C ILE A 115 -11.36 -17.25 -6.17
N VAL A 116 -11.73 -16.12 -5.56
CA VAL A 116 -12.36 -15.00 -6.28
C VAL A 116 -11.39 -14.37 -7.28
N SER A 117 -10.12 -14.22 -6.93
CA SER A 117 -9.10 -13.64 -7.83
C SER A 117 -8.83 -14.47 -9.10
N ARG A 118 -9.20 -15.76 -9.09
CA ARG A 118 -9.07 -16.68 -10.23
C ARG A 118 -10.33 -16.76 -11.10
N LEU A 119 -11.38 -15.98 -10.79
CA LEU A 119 -12.56 -15.89 -11.64
C LEU A 119 -12.25 -15.03 -12.88
N ASP A 120 -12.78 -15.43 -14.03
CA ASP A 120 -12.45 -14.82 -15.33
C ASP A 120 -13.08 -13.43 -15.55
N SER A 121 -14.09 -13.08 -14.74
CA SER A 121 -14.88 -11.84 -14.91
C SER A 121 -15.11 -11.14 -13.58
N ASP A 122 -15.10 -9.81 -13.62
CA ASP A 122 -15.38 -8.93 -12.48
C ASP A 122 -16.86 -8.93 -12.10
N GLU A 123 -17.76 -9.36 -13.00
CA GLU A 123 -19.19 -9.53 -12.72
C GLU A 123 -19.47 -10.59 -11.63
N PHE A 124 -18.46 -11.38 -11.25
CA PHE A 124 -18.52 -12.38 -10.19
C PHE A 124 -17.83 -11.94 -8.89
N TYR A 125 -17.30 -10.73 -8.83
CA TYR A 125 -16.63 -10.25 -7.64
C TYR A 125 -17.66 -9.87 -6.57
N PRO A 126 -17.64 -10.54 -5.41
CA PRO A 126 -18.51 -10.17 -4.30
C PRO A 126 -18.07 -8.82 -3.72
N SER A 127 -19.02 -8.12 -3.10
CA SER A 127 -18.82 -6.80 -2.50
C SER A 127 -17.60 -6.73 -1.58
N TRP A 128 -17.41 -7.75 -0.74
CA TRP A 128 -16.29 -7.81 0.19
C TRP A 128 -14.94 -7.88 -0.53
N TYR A 129 -14.84 -8.51 -1.70
CA TYR A 129 -13.58 -8.61 -2.45
C TYR A 129 -13.24 -7.28 -3.12
N ILE A 130 -14.24 -6.63 -3.71
CA ILE A 130 -14.12 -5.29 -4.28
C ILE A 130 -13.69 -4.30 -3.20
N TYR A 131 -14.30 -4.36 -2.01
CA TYR A 131 -13.93 -3.54 -0.86
C TYR A 131 -12.44 -3.67 -0.49
N GLU A 132 -11.96 -4.91 -0.32
CA GLU A 132 -10.57 -5.17 0.08
C GLU A 132 -9.59 -4.67 -1.00
N ARG A 133 -9.90 -4.91 -2.29
CA ARG A 133 -9.09 -4.36 -3.40
C ARG A 133 -9.03 -2.84 -3.38
N ILE A 134 -10.16 -2.17 -3.17
CA ILE A 134 -10.23 -0.72 -3.09
C ILE A 134 -9.43 -0.21 -1.87
N LYS A 135 -9.44 -0.93 -0.74
CA LYS A 135 -8.62 -0.63 0.43
C LYS A 135 -7.12 -0.80 0.19
N ASP A 136 -6.73 -1.85 -0.52
CA ASP A 136 -5.33 -2.06 -0.91
C ASP A 136 -4.84 -0.96 -1.86
N GLU A 137 -5.68 -0.54 -2.81
CA GLU A 137 -5.40 0.60 -3.70
C GLU A 137 -5.29 1.92 -2.92
N GLU A 138 -6.23 2.20 -2.01
CA GLU A 138 -6.19 3.36 -1.12
C GLU A 138 -4.87 3.42 -0.34
N LYS A 139 -4.48 2.30 0.27
CA LYS A 139 -3.23 2.19 1.03
C LYS A 139 -2.01 2.42 0.15
N ALA A 140 -1.96 1.81 -1.03
CA ALA A 140 -0.84 1.97 -1.96
C ALA A 140 -0.68 3.42 -2.43
N GLU A 141 -1.78 4.13 -2.68
CA GLU A 141 -1.74 5.55 -3.02
C GLU A 141 -1.32 6.44 -1.86
N ILE A 142 -1.82 6.17 -0.65
CA ILE A 142 -1.39 6.86 0.58
C ILE A 142 0.12 6.66 0.78
N ASP A 143 0.63 5.44 0.68
CA ASP A 143 2.06 5.14 0.79
C ASP A 143 2.90 5.89 -0.26
N LYS A 144 2.39 6.01 -1.49
CA LYS A 144 3.02 6.79 -2.56
C LYS A 144 3.04 8.28 -2.23
N ALA A 145 1.96 8.81 -1.67
CA ALA A 145 1.89 10.20 -1.21
C ALA A 145 2.89 10.45 -0.06
N HIS A 146 2.93 9.56 0.94
CA HIS A 146 3.91 9.61 2.03
C HIS A 146 5.34 9.72 1.51
N LYS A 147 5.76 8.79 0.63
CA LYS A 147 7.10 8.79 0.04
C LYS A 147 7.42 10.08 -0.73
N LYS A 148 6.44 10.60 -1.50
CA LYS A 148 6.60 11.85 -2.25
C LYS A 148 6.87 13.04 -1.32
N PHE A 149 6.09 13.17 -0.24
CA PHE A 149 6.23 14.29 0.69
C PHE A 149 7.45 14.13 1.61
N GLU A 150 7.79 12.91 2.03
CA GLU A 150 9.04 12.62 2.75
C GLU A 150 10.28 13.02 1.95
N GLY A 151 10.29 12.76 0.64
CA GLY A 151 11.37 13.23 -0.25
C GLY A 151 11.52 14.76 -0.24
N LYS A 152 10.41 15.50 -0.34
CA LYS A 152 10.43 16.97 -0.28
C LYS A 152 10.91 17.50 1.08
N VAL A 153 10.41 16.92 2.17
CA VAL A 153 10.82 17.30 3.54
C VAL A 153 12.31 17.00 3.74
N TYR A 154 12.81 15.88 3.20
CA TYR A 154 14.22 15.53 3.25
C TYR A 154 15.09 16.55 2.51
N GLU A 155 14.72 16.91 1.28
CA GLU A 155 15.44 17.93 0.48
C GLU A 155 15.52 19.28 1.22
N GLU A 156 14.40 19.75 1.79
CA GLU A 156 14.37 21.02 2.52
C GLU A 156 15.18 20.95 3.84
N ASN A 157 15.19 19.80 4.51
CA ASN A 157 16.02 19.60 5.70
C ASN A 157 17.52 19.62 5.39
N GLU A 158 17.97 19.11 4.24
CA GLU A 158 19.37 19.21 3.83
C GLU A 158 19.78 20.68 3.56
N ILE A 159 18.88 21.46 2.96
CA ILE A 159 19.07 22.92 2.79
C ILE A 159 19.16 23.61 4.16
N LEU A 160 18.24 23.31 5.07
CA LEU A 160 18.23 23.84 6.43
C LEU A 160 19.53 23.52 7.18
N LYS A 161 19.99 22.27 7.11
CA LYS A 161 21.23 21.80 7.73
C LYS A 161 22.45 22.55 7.19
N LYS A 162 22.49 22.81 5.88
CA LYS A 162 23.54 23.63 5.26
C LYS A 162 23.58 25.04 5.85
N TYR A 163 22.43 25.71 5.95
CA TYR A 163 22.38 27.07 6.53
C TYR A 163 22.79 27.09 8.01
N ILE A 164 22.38 26.11 8.80
CA ILE A 164 22.78 25.98 10.20
C ILE A 164 24.30 25.79 10.31
N THR A 165 24.88 24.96 9.44
CA THR A 165 26.35 24.74 9.41
C THR A 165 27.08 26.04 9.06
N GLU A 166 26.63 26.77 8.04
CA GLU A 166 27.22 28.07 7.69
C GLU A 166 27.13 29.08 8.85
N ILE A 167 26.00 29.15 9.55
CA ILE A 167 25.85 30.02 10.74
C ILE A 167 26.87 29.64 11.82
N ASN A 168 27.05 28.35 12.09
CA ASN A 168 28.01 27.88 13.08
C ASN A 168 29.45 28.24 12.69
N ASP A 169 29.80 28.12 11.40
CA ASP A 169 31.10 28.52 10.89
C ASP A 169 31.35 30.04 11.06
N PHE A 170 30.35 30.88 10.76
CA PHE A 170 30.47 32.33 10.97
C PHE A 170 30.53 32.71 12.45
N ASN A 171 29.81 32.03 13.32
CA ASN A 171 29.92 32.21 14.76
C ASN A 171 31.32 31.83 15.27
N ALA A 172 31.88 30.71 14.81
CA ALA A 172 33.23 30.28 15.18
C ALA A 172 34.30 31.30 14.73
N ARG A 173 34.18 31.83 13.51
CA ARG A 173 35.06 32.91 13.03
C ARG A 173 34.92 34.18 13.84
N SER A 174 33.69 34.59 14.13
CA SER A 174 33.43 35.79 14.93
C SER A 174 33.99 35.67 16.35
N ALA A 175 34.02 34.47 16.92
CA ALA A 175 34.67 34.22 18.20
C ALA A 175 36.20 34.39 18.13
N LEU A 176 36.85 33.99 17.04
CA LEU A 176 38.28 34.23 16.82
C LEU A 176 38.57 35.72 16.60
N ASP A 177 37.78 36.38 15.77
CA ASP A 177 37.91 37.83 15.50
C ASP A 177 37.74 38.66 16.80
N LEU A 178 36.85 38.22 17.71
CA LEU A 178 36.70 38.85 19.03
C LEU A 178 37.94 38.69 19.92
N LEU A 179 38.59 37.52 19.91
CA LEU A 179 39.83 37.31 20.66
C LEU A 179 40.96 38.20 20.12
N GLU A 180 41.10 38.29 18.79
CA GLU A 180 42.08 39.18 18.16
C GLU A 180 41.80 40.66 18.52
N LYS A 181 40.53 41.06 18.51
CA LYS A 181 40.13 42.41 18.94
C LYS A 181 40.57 42.70 20.37
N ASP A 182 40.37 41.75 21.29
CA ASP A 182 40.75 41.89 22.69
C ASP A 182 42.28 41.96 22.85
N GLU A 183 43.05 41.15 22.10
CA GLU A 183 44.52 41.20 22.08
C GLU A 183 45.05 42.56 21.59
N LEU A 184 44.51 43.05 20.47
CA LEU A 184 44.86 44.37 19.92
C LEU A 184 44.47 45.50 20.89
N GLY A 185 43.33 45.36 21.57
CA GLY A 185 42.87 46.29 22.60
C GLY A 185 43.85 46.39 23.77
N ASN A 186 44.33 45.24 24.27
CA ASN A 186 45.34 45.17 25.34
C ASN A 186 46.68 45.77 24.88
N GLU A 187 47.11 45.51 23.64
CA GLU A 187 48.33 46.08 23.09
C GLU A 187 48.23 47.62 22.95
N LEU A 188 47.09 48.11 22.45
CA LEU A 188 46.81 49.55 22.34
C LEU A 188 46.88 50.24 23.71
N GLU A 189 46.33 49.61 24.76
CA GLU A 189 46.41 50.11 26.13
C GLU A 189 47.88 50.21 26.58
N GLY A 190 48.67 49.17 26.35
CA GLY A 190 50.11 49.15 26.66
C GLY A 190 50.90 50.26 25.95
N ILE A 191 50.57 50.54 24.68
CA ILE A 191 51.17 51.66 23.94
C ILE A 191 50.75 53.00 24.53
N ASN A 192 49.47 53.19 24.85
CA ASN A 192 48.99 54.43 25.46
C ASN A 192 49.68 54.70 26.81
N GLN A 193 49.84 53.68 27.66
CA GLN A 193 50.60 53.79 28.91
C GLN A 193 52.08 54.15 28.66
N SER A 194 52.68 53.61 27.61
CA SER A 194 54.08 53.91 27.23
C SER A 194 54.25 55.33 26.70
N LEU A 195 53.31 55.82 25.89
CA LEU A 195 53.23 57.20 25.43
C LEU A 195 53.12 58.17 26.61
N GLN A 196 52.19 57.91 27.54
CA GLN A 196 52.00 58.72 28.73
C GLN A 196 53.28 58.79 29.60
N LYS A 197 53.98 57.66 29.78
CA LYS A 197 55.27 57.62 30.48
C LYS A 197 56.36 58.41 29.74
N ALA A 198 56.39 58.37 28.41
CA ALA A 198 57.36 59.11 27.59
C ALA A 198 57.12 60.63 27.66
N GLU A 199 55.86 61.07 27.60
CA GLU A 199 55.46 62.47 27.74
C GLU A 199 55.83 63.03 29.12
N ASN A 200 55.57 62.26 30.19
CA ASN A 200 55.94 62.65 31.56
C ASN A 200 57.46 62.80 31.71
N LYS A 201 58.27 61.94 31.07
CA LYS A 201 59.75 62.04 31.09
C LYS A 201 60.29 63.19 30.25
N ARG A 202 59.60 63.58 29.17
CA ARG A 202 59.99 64.70 28.30
C ARG A 202 60.11 66.01 29.08
N HIS A 203 59.20 66.24 30.03
CA HIS A 203 59.26 67.40 30.91
C HIS A 203 60.53 67.43 31.78
N ILE A 204 61.03 66.27 32.22
CA ILE A 204 62.24 66.16 33.07
C ILE A 204 63.51 66.39 32.25
N VAL A 205 63.58 65.84 31.03
CA VAL A 205 64.75 65.98 30.13
C VAL A 205 64.94 67.42 29.64
N LEU A 206 63.85 68.17 29.43
CA LEU A 206 63.87 69.60 29.06
C LEU A 206 64.63 70.49 30.07
N PHE A 207 64.75 70.07 31.34
CA PHE A 207 65.47 70.79 32.39
C PHE A 207 66.95 70.36 32.55
N SER A 208 67.46 69.41 31.75
CA SER A 208 68.83 68.87 31.87
C SER A 208 69.82 69.57 30.90
N PHE A 209 70.98 70.02 31.40
CA PHE A 209 71.91 71.01 30.80
C PHE A 209 72.33 70.86 29.31
N LEU A 210 72.71 72.03 28.75
CA LEU A 210 72.71 72.56 27.37
C LEU A 210 73.39 71.81 26.19
N THR A 211 73.83 70.55 26.30
CA THR A 211 74.32 69.80 25.12
C THR A 211 73.83 68.35 25.06
N ILE A 212 73.72 67.66 26.20
CA ILE A 212 73.15 66.30 26.26
C ILE A 212 71.62 66.34 26.17
N GLY A 213 70.98 67.40 26.69
CA GLY A 213 69.53 67.56 26.68
C GLY A 213 68.89 67.62 25.28
N ILE A 214 69.55 68.27 24.31
CA ILE A 214 69.03 68.40 22.93
C ILE A 214 69.00 67.05 22.22
N TYR A 215 70.07 66.25 22.35
CA TYR A 215 70.14 64.89 21.78
C TYR A 215 69.08 63.97 22.40
N LEU A 216 68.90 64.02 23.73
CA LEU A 216 67.88 63.24 24.44
C LEU A 216 66.45 63.68 24.07
N LEU A 217 66.22 64.98 23.84
CA LEU A 217 64.96 65.50 23.33
C LEU A 217 64.64 64.98 21.93
N PHE A 218 65.62 65.00 21.02
CA PHE A 218 65.44 64.50 19.66
C PHE A 218 65.15 62.99 19.65
N HIS A 219 65.91 62.20 20.42
CA HIS A 219 65.65 60.77 20.59
C HIS A 219 64.28 60.48 21.23
N SER A 220 63.85 61.30 22.18
CA SER A 220 62.52 61.20 22.80
C SER A 220 61.40 61.48 21.80
N ASN A 221 61.54 62.49 20.94
CA ASN A 221 60.55 62.77 19.89
C ASN A 221 60.47 61.65 18.85
N LEU A 222 61.62 61.09 18.43
CA LEU A 222 61.64 59.93 17.54
C LEU A 222 60.96 58.70 18.17
N TYR A 223 61.20 58.46 19.45
CA TYR A 223 60.56 57.37 20.19
C TYR A 223 59.03 57.55 20.29
N ILE A 224 58.57 58.77 20.61
CA ILE A 224 57.14 59.10 20.64
C ILE A 224 56.52 58.95 19.24
N SER A 225 57.20 59.40 18.18
CA SER A 225 56.74 59.21 16.80
C SER A 225 56.52 57.75 16.46
N LYS A 226 57.49 56.88 16.79
CA LYS A 226 57.37 55.43 16.57
C LYS A 226 56.22 54.80 17.34
N LEU A 227 56.00 55.22 18.59
CA LEU A 227 54.85 54.75 19.38
C LEU A 227 53.52 55.20 18.78
N ASN A 228 53.43 56.43 18.27
CA ASN A 228 52.24 56.94 17.59
C ASN A 228 51.98 56.21 16.27
N GLU A 229 53.01 55.93 15.48
CA GLU A 229 52.91 55.11 14.27
C GLU A 229 52.38 53.71 14.60
N LYS A 230 52.92 53.08 15.64
CA LYS A 230 52.44 51.76 16.10
C LYS A 230 50.99 51.82 16.60
N LYS A 231 50.63 52.87 17.36
CA LYS A 231 49.25 53.12 17.80
C LYS A 231 48.30 53.23 16.61
N LEU A 232 48.67 54.01 15.58
CA LEU A 232 47.87 54.17 14.37
C LEU A 232 47.72 52.85 13.61
N ALA A 233 48.78 52.04 13.54
CA ALA A 233 48.73 50.71 12.93
C ALA A 233 47.74 49.79 13.67
N ILE A 234 47.81 49.73 15.00
CA ILE A 234 46.87 48.92 15.82
C ILE A 234 45.43 49.41 15.67
N LEU A 235 45.20 50.73 15.65
CA LEU A 235 43.87 51.28 15.40
C LEU A 235 43.35 50.91 14.01
N GLY A 236 44.22 50.88 13.00
CA GLY A 236 43.90 50.36 11.67
C GLY A 236 43.41 48.91 11.72
N SER A 237 44.20 48.03 12.35
CA SER A 237 43.85 46.62 12.53
C SER A 237 42.56 46.41 13.34
N LEU A 238 42.34 47.19 14.40
CA LEU A 238 41.09 47.15 15.18
C LEU A 238 39.87 47.49 14.30
N ASN A 239 39.96 48.54 13.49
CA ASN A 239 38.88 48.92 12.59
C ASN A 239 38.60 47.84 11.53
N GLU A 240 39.65 47.15 11.04
CA GLU A 240 39.51 46.02 10.12
C GLU A 240 38.77 44.84 10.77
N VAL A 241 39.16 44.45 11.98
CA VAL A 241 38.51 43.38 12.75
C VAL A 241 37.05 43.74 13.07
N GLU A 242 36.77 44.98 13.46
CA GLU A 242 35.40 45.44 13.70
C GLU A 242 34.53 45.39 12.43
N ALA A 243 35.09 45.75 11.27
CA ALA A 243 34.39 45.64 9.99
C ALA A 243 34.10 44.17 9.62
N LEU A 244 35.02 43.25 9.91
CA LEU A 244 34.81 41.81 9.71
C LEU A 244 33.70 41.25 10.63
N LEU A 245 33.69 41.64 11.91
CA LEU A 245 32.66 41.26 12.87
C LEU A 245 31.27 41.70 12.42
N GLU A 246 31.11 42.97 12.01
CA GLU A 246 29.81 43.46 11.55
C GLU A 246 29.37 42.78 10.25
N LYS A 247 30.32 42.49 9.34
CA LYS A 247 30.04 41.71 8.12
C LYS A 247 29.57 40.29 8.44
N ASN A 248 30.22 39.60 9.37
CA ASN A 248 29.84 38.25 9.81
C ASN A 248 28.46 38.26 10.45
N LYS A 249 28.18 39.24 11.33
CA LYS A 249 26.87 39.42 11.97
C LYS A 249 25.74 39.63 10.96
N MET A 250 25.91 40.52 9.97
CA MET A 250 24.94 40.70 8.89
C MET A 250 24.67 39.40 8.14
N ARG A 251 25.73 38.60 7.88
CA ARG A 251 25.60 37.31 7.20
C ARG A 251 24.83 36.29 8.04
N ILE A 252 25.09 36.22 9.34
CA ILE A 252 24.37 35.37 10.29
C ILE A 252 22.87 35.72 10.31
N VAL A 253 22.53 37.02 10.36
CA VAL A 253 21.13 37.47 10.31
C VAL A 253 20.45 37.02 9.00
N ALA A 254 21.10 37.23 7.85
CA ALA A 254 20.56 36.81 6.56
C ALA A 254 20.38 35.29 6.44
N LEU A 255 21.30 34.49 6.99
CA LEU A 255 21.16 33.03 7.03
C LEU A 255 20.06 32.58 8.01
N SER A 256 19.90 33.28 9.13
CA SER A 256 18.87 32.97 10.12
C SER A 256 17.46 33.17 9.55
N GLU A 257 17.28 34.20 8.72
CA GLU A 257 16.04 34.41 7.97
C GLU A 257 15.76 33.25 7.00
N LYS A 258 16.78 32.77 6.28
CA LYS A 258 16.64 31.59 5.41
C LYS A 258 16.29 30.33 6.19
N VAL A 259 16.87 30.13 7.37
CA VAL A 259 16.51 29.04 8.29
C VAL A 259 15.03 29.09 8.65
N ASN A 260 14.50 30.28 8.95
CA ASN A 260 13.07 30.45 9.25
C ASN A 260 12.19 30.15 8.02
N GLN A 261 12.58 30.63 6.84
CA GLN A 261 11.87 30.37 5.59
C GLN A 261 11.81 28.88 5.25
N SER A 262 12.92 28.15 5.43
CA SER A 262 12.96 26.69 5.25
C SER A 262 12.04 25.97 6.24
N LYS A 263 12.02 26.39 7.52
CA LYS A 263 11.10 25.82 8.53
C LYS A 263 9.63 26.04 8.16
N GLU A 264 9.25 27.23 7.71
CA GLU A 264 7.89 27.51 7.24
C GLU A 264 7.53 26.73 5.97
N THR A 265 8.51 26.49 5.09
CA THR A 265 8.33 25.64 3.91
C THR A 265 8.06 24.19 4.31
N ILE A 266 8.81 23.63 5.26
CA ILE A 266 8.56 22.28 5.80
C ILE A 266 7.14 22.17 6.36
N LYS A 267 6.71 23.12 7.21
CA LYS A 267 5.34 23.13 7.76
C LYS A 267 4.27 23.13 6.67
N ARG A 268 4.49 23.90 5.60
CA ARG A 268 3.57 23.94 4.44
C ARG A 268 3.52 22.60 3.72
N ILE A 269 4.67 21.97 3.49
CA ILE A 269 4.76 20.63 2.87
C ILE A 269 4.01 19.59 3.71
N GLU A 270 4.10 19.67 5.04
CA GLU A 270 3.35 18.80 5.95
C GLU A 270 1.84 19.02 5.87
N LEU A 271 1.38 20.28 5.84
CA LEU A 271 -0.04 20.59 5.66
C LEU A 271 -0.59 20.14 4.29
N GLU A 272 0.19 20.33 3.23
CA GLU A 272 -0.15 19.85 1.88
C GLU A 272 -0.24 18.32 1.84
N LYS A 273 0.62 17.61 2.57
CA LYS A 273 0.59 16.16 2.71
C LYS A 273 -0.71 15.70 3.36
N GLU A 274 -1.09 16.30 4.49
CA GLU A 274 -2.33 15.96 5.20
C GLU A 274 -3.55 16.19 4.31
N THR A 275 -3.64 17.35 3.67
CA THR A 275 -4.72 17.69 2.74
C THR A 275 -4.82 16.68 1.60
N CYS A 276 -3.69 16.32 0.99
CA CYS A 276 -3.63 15.33 -0.08
C CYS A 276 -4.09 13.94 0.36
N ILE A 277 -3.69 13.50 1.56
CA ILE A 277 -4.12 12.21 2.12
C ILE A 277 -5.63 12.20 2.39
N ASP A 278 -6.18 13.30 2.90
CA ASP A 278 -7.61 13.41 3.17
C ASP A 278 -8.45 13.42 1.88
N GLU A 279 -7.97 14.07 0.82
CA GLU A 279 -8.59 13.99 -0.50
C GLU A 279 -8.59 12.57 -1.07
N ILE A 280 -7.47 11.83 -0.91
CA ILE A 280 -7.38 10.42 -1.31
C ILE A 280 -8.43 9.60 -0.56
N LYS A 281 -8.47 9.70 0.78
CA LYS A 281 -9.45 9.00 1.62
C LYS A 281 -10.89 9.30 1.20
N LYS A 282 -11.24 10.57 1.02
CA LYS A 282 -12.60 10.98 0.62
C LYS A 282 -13.01 10.38 -0.72
N ARG A 283 -12.10 10.34 -1.69
CA ARG A 283 -12.34 9.73 -3.00
C ARG A 283 -12.57 8.21 -2.88
N TYR A 284 -11.77 7.53 -2.07
CA TYR A 284 -11.92 6.09 -1.86
C TYR A 284 -13.14 5.73 -1.02
N GLU A 285 -13.52 6.57 -0.05
CA GLU A 285 -14.77 6.42 0.69
C GLU A 285 -15.98 6.50 -0.23
N ALA A 286 -16.01 7.44 -1.18
CA ALA A 286 -17.06 7.50 -2.19
C ALA A 286 -17.10 6.24 -3.07
N LYS A 287 -15.95 5.68 -3.47
CA LYS A 287 -15.87 4.41 -4.19
C LYS A 287 -16.43 3.25 -3.36
N ILE A 288 -16.10 3.19 -2.07
CA ILE A 288 -16.58 2.17 -1.14
C ILE A 288 -18.10 2.25 -0.95
N GLN A 289 -18.64 3.46 -0.80
CA GLN A 289 -20.09 3.67 -0.66
C GLN A 289 -20.87 3.28 -1.92
N ALA A 290 -20.23 3.31 -3.09
CA ALA A 290 -20.81 2.89 -4.36
C ALA A 290 -20.69 1.37 -4.62
N ILE A 291 -20.09 0.59 -3.72
CA ILE A 291 -20.01 -0.87 -3.88
C ILE A 291 -21.40 -1.46 -3.64
N GLU A 292 -21.94 -2.07 -4.69
CA GLU A 292 -23.16 -2.87 -4.61
C GLU A 292 -22.80 -4.35 -4.48
N GLY A 293 -23.59 -5.09 -3.71
CA GLY A 293 -23.48 -6.54 -3.62
C GLY A 293 -24.01 -7.21 -4.89
N LEU A 294 -23.52 -8.43 -5.15
CA LEU A 294 -24.08 -9.26 -6.20
C LEU A 294 -25.57 -9.50 -5.93
N PRO A 295 -26.46 -9.40 -6.93
CA PRO A 295 -27.89 -9.59 -6.73
C PRO A 295 -28.15 -11.04 -6.28
N ILE A 296 -28.74 -11.21 -5.10
CA ILE A 296 -28.99 -12.54 -4.53
C ILE A 296 -30.33 -13.09 -4.98
N THR A 297 -31.37 -12.26 -4.98
CA THR A 297 -32.74 -12.63 -5.35
C THR A 297 -33.14 -11.95 -6.64
N PHE A 298 -34.17 -12.49 -7.29
CA PHE A 298 -34.80 -11.79 -8.40
C PHE A 298 -35.57 -10.59 -7.86
N GLU A 299 -35.26 -9.39 -8.36
CA GLU A 299 -36.07 -8.21 -8.12
C GLU A 299 -37.06 -8.05 -9.26
N GLU A 300 -38.34 -7.81 -8.94
CA GLU A 300 -39.37 -7.59 -9.95
C GLU A 300 -39.11 -6.26 -10.68
N LYS A 301 -38.32 -6.36 -11.73
CA LYS A 301 -38.07 -5.29 -12.69
C LYS A 301 -38.88 -5.66 -13.92
N HIS A 302 -39.79 -4.79 -14.34
CA HIS A 302 -40.54 -4.94 -15.60
C HIS A 302 -39.65 -4.74 -16.85
N VAL A 303 -38.37 -5.07 -16.75
CA VAL A 303 -37.32 -4.86 -17.75
C VAL A 303 -36.71 -6.22 -18.10
N PHE A 304 -36.24 -6.36 -19.33
CA PHE A 304 -35.46 -7.54 -19.71
C PHE A 304 -34.10 -7.54 -19.00
N ILE A 305 -33.71 -8.71 -18.50
CA ILE A 305 -32.40 -8.95 -17.92
C ILE A 305 -31.67 -10.05 -18.69
N PRO A 306 -30.34 -10.02 -18.81
CA PRO A 306 -29.60 -11.09 -19.46
C PRO A 306 -29.88 -12.45 -18.81
N LEU A 307 -30.02 -13.51 -19.62
CA LEU A 307 -30.30 -14.87 -19.13
C LEU A 307 -29.23 -15.35 -18.15
N LYS A 308 -27.95 -15.02 -18.42
CA LYS A 308 -26.81 -15.38 -17.57
C LYS A 308 -26.94 -14.89 -16.12
N THR A 309 -27.66 -13.80 -15.89
CA THR A 309 -27.91 -13.24 -14.56
C THR A 309 -28.74 -14.20 -13.69
N LEU A 310 -29.70 -14.92 -14.28
CA LEU A 310 -30.58 -15.84 -13.54
C LEU A 310 -29.84 -17.04 -12.93
N VAL A 311 -28.71 -17.44 -13.52
CA VAL A 311 -27.96 -18.64 -13.08
C VAL A 311 -27.34 -18.42 -11.70
N GLY A 312 -26.89 -17.20 -11.42
CA GLY A 312 -26.23 -16.81 -10.17
C GLY A 312 -27.20 -16.55 -9.01
N LEU A 313 -28.48 -16.31 -9.30
CA LEU A 313 -29.48 -16.01 -8.27
C LEU A 313 -29.78 -17.22 -7.37
N LYS A 314 -30.16 -16.92 -6.14
CA LYS A 314 -30.77 -17.88 -5.23
C LYS A 314 -32.07 -18.37 -5.86
N TYR A 315 -32.24 -19.69 -5.87
CA TYR A 315 -33.45 -20.28 -6.42
C TYR A 315 -34.67 -19.91 -5.59
N GLU A 316 -35.62 -19.26 -6.24
CA GLU A 316 -36.94 -18.94 -5.70
C GLU A 316 -38.01 -19.42 -6.67
N LYS A 317 -39.06 -20.02 -6.12
CA LYS A 317 -40.17 -20.54 -6.91
C LYS A 317 -41.12 -19.39 -7.27
N ILE A 318 -40.95 -18.84 -8.47
CA ILE A 318 -41.80 -17.77 -9.01
C ILE A 318 -42.89 -18.38 -9.89
N LYS A 319 -44.16 -18.18 -9.54
CA LYS A 319 -45.29 -18.43 -10.43
C LYS A 319 -45.52 -17.17 -11.27
N GLY A 320 -45.65 -17.30 -12.59
CA GLY A 320 -45.74 -16.13 -13.46
C GLY A 320 -45.68 -16.45 -14.95
N CYS A 321 -45.73 -15.38 -15.73
CA CYS A 321 -45.39 -15.40 -17.16
C CYS A 321 -43.95 -14.91 -17.36
N TYR A 322 -43.35 -15.28 -18.47
CA TYR A 322 -42.03 -14.84 -18.87
C TYR A 322 -41.95 -14.63 -20.37
N VAL A 323 -41.07 -13.72 -20.77
CA VAL A 323 -40.70 -13.49 -22.17
C VAL A 323 -39.21 -13.74 -22.31
N ILE A 324 -38.81 -14.55 -23.28
CA ILE A 324 -37.42 -14.77 -23.67
C ILE A 324 -37.23 -14.09 -25.01
N ARG A 325 -36.32 -13.11 -25.08
CA ARG A 325 -36.01 -12.36 -26.29
C ARG A 325 -34.61 -12.69 -26.76
N ASN A 326 -34.48 -12.92 -28.06
CA ASN A 326 -33.19 -13.00 -28.73
C ASN A 326 -32.71 -11.57 -29.05
N THR A 327 -31.52 -11.21 -28.58
CA THR A 327 -30.96 -9.86 -28.71
C THR A 327 -30.47 -9.54 -30.12
N GLU A 328 -30.13 -10.56 -30.92
CA GLU A 328 -29.60 -10.42 -32.29
C GLU A 328 -30.72 -10.17 -33.31
N ASN A 329 -31.84 -10.87 -33.19
CA ASN A 329 -32.93 -10.82 -34.19
C ASN A 329 -34.28 -10.31 -33.64
N GLY A 330 -34.39 -10.05 -32.34
CA GLY A 330 -35.59 -9.52 -31.69
C GLY A 330 -36.73 -10.54 -31.51
N LYS A 331 -36.58 -11.79 -31.98
CA LYS A 331 -37.61 -12.82 -31.82
C LYS A 331 -37.87 -13.08 -30.35
N CYS A 332 -39.14 -13.24 -30.00
CA CYS A 332 -39.60 -13.43 -28.63
C CYS A 332 -40.31 -14.78 -28.45
N TYR A 333 -40.23 -15.32 -27.23
CA TYR A 333 -41.02 -16.45 -26.75
C TYR A 333 -41.72 -16.03 -25.47
N ALA A 334 -43.05 -16.03 -25.47
CA ALA A 334 -43.84 -15.82 -24.26
C ALA A 334 -44.31 -17.19 -23.72
N GLY A 335 -44.24 -17.38 -22.41
CA GLY A 335 -44.73 -18.61 -21.78
C GLY A 335 -45.13 -18.39 -20.32
N GLN A 336 -45.90 -19.32 -19.77
CA GLN A 336 -46.27 -19.34 -18.36
C GLN A 336 -45.69 -20.54 -17.59
N SER A 337 -45.52 -20.41 -16.27
CA SER A 337 -45.11 -21.53 -15.41
C SER A 337 -45.51 -21.33 -13.94
N LYS A 338 -45.70 -22.44 -13.22
CA LYS A 338 -45.78 -22.47 -11.73
C LYS A 338 -44.42 -22.24 -11.06
N ASP A 339 -43.35 -22.29 -11.85
CA ASP A 339 -41.96 -22.17 -11.46
C ASP A 339 -41.17 -21.70 -12.70
N VAL A 340 -41.17 -20.38 -12.90
CA VAL A 340 -40.61 -19.71 -14.08
C VAL A 340 -39.10 -19.92 -14.16
N ILE A 341 -38.38 -19.73 -13.04
CA ILE A 341 -36.93 -19.85 -13.00
C ILE A 341 -36.49 -21.27 -13.39
N ASN A 342 -37.13 -22.31 -12.85
CA ASN A 342 -36.81 -23.68 -13.21
C ASN A 342 -37.18 -24.00 -14.67
N ARG A 343 -38.33 -23.49 -15.16
CA ARG A 343 -38.75 -23.68 -16.55
C ARG A 343 -37.71 -23.09 -17.52
N ILE A 344 -37.27 -21.86 -17.29
CA ILE A 344 -36.24 -21.21 -18.10
C ILE A 344 -34.89 -21.94 -17.95
N CYS A 345 -34.36 -22.04 -16.73
CA CYS A 345 -32.98 -22.47 -16.49
C CYS A 345 -32.72 -23.98 -16.56
N ARG A 346 -33.76 -24.84 -16.61
CA ARG A 346 -33.61 -26.31 -16.69
C ARG A 346 -34.28 -26.97 -17.89
N GLN A 347 -35.33 -26.35 -18.42
CA GLN A 347 -36.12 -26.94 -19.51
C GLN A 347 -35.82 -26.26 -20.84
N HIS A 348 -35.81 -24.93 -20.88
CA HIS A 348 -35.42 -24.19 -22.08
C HIS A 348 -33.89 -24.13 -22.25
N PHE A 349 -33.18 -23.87 -21.15
CA PHE A 349 -31.74 -23.72 -21.11
C PHE A 349 -31.12 -24.63 -20.03
N ASN A 350 -29.80 -24.80 -20.07
CA ASN A 350 -28.99 -25.33 -18.99
C ASN A 350 -27.85 -24.34 -18.73
N GLY A 351 -28.08 -23.39 -17.81
CA GLY A 351 -27.27 -22.17 -17.77
C GLY A 351 -27.70 -21.24 -18.90
N THR A 352 -26.75 -20.85 -19.75
CA THR A 352 -26.98 -20.09 -20.98
C THR A 352 -27.09 -20.96 -22.23
N LYS A 353 -26.70 -22.23 -22.15
CA LYS A 353 -26.78 -23.18 -23.27
C LYS A 353 -28.20 -23.61 -23.54
N VAL A 354 -28.62 -23.53 -24.81
CA VAL A 354 -29.94 -23.98 -25.25
C VAL A 354 -30.08 -25.50 -25.07
N LYS A 355 -31.23 -25.91 -24.54
CA LYS A 355 -31.65 -27.32 -24.44
C LYS A 355 -32.88 -27.60 -25.30
N ASN A 356 -33.77 -26.63 -25.44
CA ASN A 356 -35.00 -26.77 -26.21
C ASN A 356 -34.74 -26.42 -27.69
N ILE A 357 -35.22 -27.27 -28.60
CA ILE A 357 -35.02 -27.14 -30.04
C ILE A 357 -35.55 -25.82 -30.62
N ILE A 358 -36.57 -25.21 -29.99
CA ILE A 358 -37.16 -23.95 -30.46
C ILE A 358 -36.16 -22.78 -30.52
N PHE A 359 -35.10 -22.82 -29.71
CA PHE A 359 -34.06 -21.78 -29.68
C PHE A 359 -32.76 -22.25 -30.35
N ALA A 360 -32.66 -23.52 -30.74
CA ALA A 360 -31.39 -24.13 -31.12
C ALA A 360 -30.85 -23.57 -32.44
N GLU A 361 -31.72 -23.39 -33.44
CA GLU A 361 -31.33 -22.84 -34.74
C GLU A 361 -30.67 -21.46 -34.59
N ASP A 362 -31.35 -20.53 -33.92
CA ASP A 362 -30.82 -19.18 -33.71
C ASP A 362 -29.58 -19.19 -32.81
N TYR A 363 -29.51 -20.04 -31.78
CA TYR A 363 -28.32 -20.12 -30.90
C TYR A 363 -27.06 -20.64 -31.61
N TYR A 364 -27.20 -21.67 -32.44
CA TYR A 364 -26.05 -22.26 -33.14
C TYR A 364 -25.61 -21.40 -34.33
N ASN A 365 -26.54 -20.72 -34.99
CA ASN A 365 -26.27 -19.83 -36.14
C ASN A 365 -25.91 -18.39 -35.74
N SER A 366 -26.01 -18.03 -34.46
CA SER A 366 -25.69 -16.68 -34.01
C SER A 366 -24.25 -16.27 -34.33
N THR A 367 -24.09 -15.00 -34.71
CA THR A 367 -22.80 -14.39 -35.04
C THR A 367 -22.14 -13.69 -33.86
N LEU A 368 -22.82 -13.62 -32.71
CA LEU A 368 -22.27 -13.03 -31.48
C LEU A 368 -21.03 -13.79 -31.01
N GLU A 369 -19.96 -13.03 -30.70
CA GLU A 369 -18.74 -13.57 -30.11
C GLU A 369 -19.01 -14.23 -28.75
N ASN A 370 -19.84 -13.58 -27.91
CA ASN A 370 -20.29 -14.13 -26.65
C ASN A 370 -21.76 -14.58 -26.72
N LYS A 371 -21.98 -15.89 -26.75
CA LYS A 371 -23.32 -16.47 -26.81
C LYS A 371 -24.12 -16.35 -25.50
N ASP A 372 -23.46 -16.02 -24.39
CA ASP A 372 -24.13 -15.85 -23.10
C ASP A 372 -25.04 -14.61 -23.05
N ASP A 373 -24.83 -13.66 -23.96
CA ASP A 373 -25.59 -12.41 -24.08
C ASP A 373 -26.67 -12.47 -25.19
N LEU A 374 -26.82 -13.63 -25.86
CA LEU A 374 -27.79 -13.79 -26.96
C LEU A 374 -29.25 -13.74 -26.51
N PHE A 375 -29.52 -14.19 -25.28
CA PHE A 375 -30.88 -14.25 -24.76
C PHE A 375 -31.02 -13.41 -23.50
N GLU A 376 -32.12 -12.68 -23.44
CA GLU A 376 -32.58 -11.94 -22.28
C GLU A 376 -33.99 -12.33 -21.92
N VAL A 377 -34.36 -12.14 -20.67
CA VAL A 377 -35.60 -12.63 -20.08
C VAL A 377 -36.29 -11.55 -19.29
N ARG A 378 -37.60 -11.47 -19.42
CA ARG A 378 -38.50 -10.66 -18.59
C ARG A 378 -39.42 -11.62 -17.84
N ILE A 379 -39.53 -11.46 -16.52
CA ILE A 379 -40.41 -12.30 -15.69
C ILE A 379 -41.48 -11.41 -15.07
N ILE A 380 -42.73 -11.87 -15.14
CA ILE A 380 -43.92 -11.20 -14.60
C ILE A 380 -44.56 -12.16 -13.57
N PRO A 381 -44.28 -11.97 -12.27
CA PRO A 381 -44.88 -12.76 -11.20
C PRO A 381 -46.42 -12.61 -11.19
N LEU A 382 -47.14 -13.72 -11.13
CA LEU A 382 -48.62 -13.75 -11.13
C LEU A 382 -49.12 -14.84 -10.18
N SER A 383 -50.29 -14.63 -9.58
CA SER A 383 -50.77 -15.46 -8.47
C SER A 383 -51.85 -16.44 -8.89
N THR A 384 -52.77 -16.05 -9.78
CA THR A 384 -53.93 -16.87 -10.17
C THR A 384 -53.69 -17.58 -11.50
N LYS A 385 -54.57 -18.51 -11.88
CA LYS A 385 -54.49 -19.17 -13.20
C LYS A 385 -55.01 -18.24 -14.30
N ASP A 386 -56.14 -17.60 -14.06
CA ASP A 386 -56.80 -16.72 -15.03
C ASP A 386 -55.91 -15.53 -15.41
N GLU A 387 -55.15 -14.99 -14.45
CA GLU A 387 -54.11 -13.98 -14.74
C GLU A 387 -53.02 -14.52 -15.66
N LEU A 388 -52.51 -15.72 -15.42
CA LEU A 388 -51.45 -16.29 -16.26
C LEU A 388 -51.93 -16.47 -17.69
N ASP A 389 -53.10 -17.08 -17.87
CA ASP A 389 -53.68 -17.36 -19.18
C ASP A 389 -53.94 -16.05 -19.96
N ARG A 390 -54.50 -15.04 -19.28
CA ARG A 390 -54.74 -13.72 -19.89
C ARG A 390 -53.43 -13.00 -20.24
N VAL A 391 -52.49 -12.91 -19.30
CA VAL A 391 -51.23 -12.18 -19.51
C VAL A 391 -50.33 -12.90 -20.52
N GLU A 392 -50.32 -14.23 -20.58
CA GLU A 392 -49.62 -14.97 -21.64
C GLU A 392 -50.16 -14.57 -23.02
N MET A 393 -51.48 -14.53 -23.19
CA MET A 393 -52.10 -14.12 -24.44
C MET A 393 -51.77 -12.65 -24.81
N GLU A 394 -51.85 -11.73 -23.83
CA GLU A 394 -51.48 -10.32 -24.00
C GLU A 394 -50.01 -10.19 -24.42
N LEU A 395 -49.09 -10.96 -23.82
CA LEU A 395 -47.66 -10.93 -24.20
C LEU A 395 -47.40 -11.53 -25.58
N ILE A 396 -48.08 -12.61 -25.96
CA ILE A 396 -47.94 -13.18 -27.31
C ILE A 396 -48.37 -12.16 -28.37
N GLU A 397 -49.43 -11.40 -28.10
CA GLU A 397 -49.91 -10.33 -28.97
C GLU A 397 -48.97 -9.10 -28.96
N GLU A 398 -48.55 -8.63 -27.77
CA GLU A 398 -47.65 -7.48 -27.60
C GLU A 398 -46.32 -7.66 -28.34
N TYR A 399 -45.73 -8.86 -28.26
CA TYR A 399 -44.42 -9.16 -28.87
C TYR A 399 -44.52 -9.84 -30.24
N ASP A 400 -45.74 -10.00 -30.79
CA ASP A 400 -46.02 -10.75 -32.02
C ASP A 400 -45.27 -12.10 -32.09
N SER A 401 -45.23 -12.81 -30.96
CA SER A 401 -44.34 -13.95 -30.79
C SER A 401 -44.82 -15.20 -31.54
N PHE A 402 -46.05 -15.18 -32.06
CA PHE A 402 -46.65 -16.26 -32.85
C PHE A 402 -46.32 -16.17 -34.35
N GLN A 403 -46.37 -14.97 -34.95
CA GLN A 403 -46.09 -14.83 -36.39
C GLN A 403 -44.60 -14.61 -36.65
N ASN A 404 -43.95 -13.83 -35.79
CA ASN A 404 -42.56 -13.39 -35.96
C ASN A 404 -41.65 -13.81 -34.79
N GLY A 405 -42.10 -14.72 -33.93
CA GLY A 405 -41.33 -15.23 -32.78
C GLY A 405 -41.22 -16.75 -32.73
N TYR A 406 -41.05 -17.26 -31.52
CA TYR A 406 -40.84 -18.69 -31.26
C TYR A 406 -42.11 -19.44 -30.82
N ASN A 407 -43.23 -18.75 -30.57
CA ASN A 407 -44.46 -19.39 -30.15
C ASN A 407 -45.14 -20.10 -31.33
N GLN A 408 -45.54 -21.36 -31.13
CA GLN A 408 -46.25 -22.15 -32.16
C GLN A 408 -47.78 -22.10 -32.00
N THR A 409 -48.28 -21.47 -30.95
CA THR A 409 -49.73 -21.31 -30.67
C THR A 409 -50.01 -19.89 -30.18
N LYS A 410 -51.26 -19.43 -30.31
CA LYS A 410 -51.70 -18.10 -29.86
C LYS A 410 -51.99 -18.01 -28.34
N GLY A 411 -51.65 -19.06 -27.58
CA GLY A 411 -52.03 -19.21 -26.17
C GLY A 411 -53.25 -20.12 -25.97
N ASN A 412 -53.25 -20.90 -24.89
CA ASN A 412 -54.34 -21.78 -24.43
C ASN A 412 -55.03 -22.64 -25.52
N SER A 413 -54.29 -23.60 -26.09
CA SER A 413 -54.84 -24.72 -26.87
C SER A 413 -54.46 -26.05 -26.25
#